data_AF-A0A1I6QKZ9-F1
#
_entry.id   AF-A0A1I6QKZ9-F1
#
_cell.length_a   1.000
_cell.length_b   1.000
_cell.length_c   1.000
_cell.angle_alpha   90.00
_cell.angle_beta   90.00
_cell.angle_gamma   90.00
#
_symmetry.space_group_name_H-M   'P 1'
#
loop_
_entity.id
_entity.type
_entity.pdbx_description
1 polymer ?
#
loop_
_entity_poly.entity_id
_entity_poly.type
_entity_poly.pdbx_seq_one_letter_code
_entity_poly.pdbx_strand_id
1 'polypeptide(L)' 'MKVMLVNTPLGREGDSSEIASAVSFLCSSDASYITGTDLLVDGGTTANMSRIERGSMFVSFST' A
#
# COMPACT_ATOMS: atom_id res chain seq x y z
N MET A 1 16.40 -0.44 4.45
CA MET A 1 15.00 0.01 4.32
C MET A 1 14.76 1.21 3.39
N LYS A 2 15.79 1.97 2.96
CA LYS A 2 15.61 3.19 2.15
C LYS A 2 14.93 2.99 0.78
N VAL A 3 15.07 1.81 0.16
CA VAL A 3 14.47 1.49 -1.16
C VAL A 3 12.95 1.37 -1.09
N MET A 4 12.38 0.91 0.02
CA MET A 4 10.91 0.81 0.13
C MET A 4 10.27 2.19 0.27
N LEU A 5 10.87 3.10 1.04
CA LEU A 5 10.37 4.46 1.22
C LEU A 5 10.26 5.27 -0.07
N VAL A 6 11.22 5.11 -1.01
CA VAL A 6 11.17 5.81 -2.31
C VAL A 6 9.95 5.40 -3.13
N ASN A 7 9.45 4.19 -2.91
CA ASN A 7 8.32 3.63 -3.63
C ASN A 7 7.01 3.64 -2.82
N THR A 8 7.01 4.18 -1.60
CA THR A 8 5.81 4.44 -0.81
C THR A 8 5.27 5.82 -1.16
N PRO A 9 4.08 5.96 -1.77
CA PRO A 9 3.51 7.25 -2.13
C PRO A 9 3.39 8.26 -0.97
N LEU A 10 3.12 7.79 0.25
CA LEU A 10 3.10 8.66 1.44
C LEU A 10 4.48 9.18 1.85
N GLY A 11 5.58 8.64 1.31
CA GLY A 11 6.95 9.14 1.51
C GLY A 11 7.49 9.00 2.94
N ARG A 12 6.78 8.26 3.81
CA ARG A 12 7.16 8.04 5.21
C ARG A 12 6.92 6.59 5.61
N GLU A 13 7.55 6.19 6.71
CA GLU A 13 7.23 4.93 7.36
C GLU A 13 5.83 5.01 8.00
N GLY A 14 5.12 3.89 7.98
CA GLY A 14 3.88 3.74 8.71
C GLY A 14 4.15 3.61 10.20
N ASP A 15 3.25 4.13 11.03
CA ASP A 15 3.28 3.95 12.48
C ASP A 15 2.45 2.74 12.89
N SER A 16 2.82 2.07 13.98
CA SER A 16 2.08 0.91 14.50
C SER A 16 0.64 1.27 14.90
N SER A 17 0.37 2.51 15.28
CA SER A 17 -0.97 3.01 15.58
C SER A 17 -1.89 3.03 14.35
N GLU A 18 -1.35 3.17 13.14
CA GLU A 18 -2.14 3.14 11.90
C GLU A 18 -2.66 1.73 11.61
N ILE A 19 -1.81 0.70 11.86
CA ILE A 19 -2.23 -0.71 11.79
C ILE A 19 -3.25 -1.02 12.89
N ALA A 20 -3.00 -0.58 14.12
CA ALA A 20 -3.93 -0.79 15.23
C ALA A 20 -5.31 -0.17 14.97
N SER A 21 -5.35 1.01 14.34
CA SER A 21 -6.60 1.68 13.95
C SER A 21 -7.36 0.89 12.88
N ALA A 22 -6.66 0.36 11.87
CA ALA A 22 -7.28 -0.49 10.84
C ALA A 22 -7.83 -1.79 11.43
N VAL A 23 -7.09 -2.43 12.34
CA VAL A 23 -7.58 -3.62 13.07
C VAL A 23 -8.78 -3.27 13.94
N SER A 24 -8.74 -2.15 14.66
CA SER A 24 -9.87 -1.68 15.48
C SER A 24 -11.12 -1.47 14.63
N PHE A 25 -10.99 -0.92 13.42
CA PHE A 25 -12.10 -0.79 12.48
C PHE A 25 -12.64 -2.17 12.07
N LEU A 26 -11.78 -3.11 11.66
CA LEU A 26 -12.18 -4.45 11.25
C LEU A 26 -12.85 -5.26 12.37
N CYS A 27 -12.51 -5.00 13.63
CA CYS A 27 -13.16 -5.63 14.78
C CYS A 27 -14.46 -4.92 15.24
N SER A 28 -14.80 -3.78 14.64
CA SER A 28 -15.99 -3.00 15.01
C SER A 28 -17.25 -3.45 14.25
N SER A 29 -18.41 -2.96 14.68
CA SER A 29 -19.68 -3.15 13.97
C SER A 29 -19.69 -2.55 12.56
N ASP A 30 -18.85 -1.54 12.31
CA ASP A 30 -18.81 -0.82 11.05
C ASP A 30 -18.24 -1.67 9.91
N ALA A 31 -17.48 -2.71 10.26
CA ALA A 31 -16.95 -3.70 9.32
C ALA A 31 -17.82 -4.98 9.22
N SER A 32 -19.06 -4.96 9.71
CA SER A 32 -19.92 -6.16 9.83
C SER A 32 -20.18 -6.95 8.53
N TYR A 33 -19.98 -6.33 7.37
CA TYR A 33 -20.12 -6.98 6.06
C TYR A 33 -18.79 -7.18 5.32
N ILE A 34 -17.66 -6.85 5.96
CA ILE A 34 -16.33 -6.98 5.38
C ILE A 34 -15.75 -8.32 5.81
N THR A 35 -15.58 -9.23 4.86
CA THR A 35 -14.98 -10.56 5.09
C THR A 35 -14.32 -11.06 3.81
N GLY A 36 -13.35 -11.98 3.95
CA GLY A 36 -12.66 -12.62 2.83
C GLY A 36 -11.84 -11.66 1.95
N THR A 37 -11.34 -10.57 2.53
CA THR A 37 -10.60 -9.54 1.80
C THR A 37 -9.32 -9.13 2.54
N ASP A 38 -8.31 -8.74 1.76
CA ASP A 38 -7.05 -8.20 2.27
C ASP A 38 -7.13 -6.66 2.32
N LEU A 39 -7.05 -6.09 3.52
CA LEU A 39 -6.96 -4.64 3.72
C LEU A 39 -5.49 -4.20 3.81
N LEU A 40 -4.97 -3.62 2.73
CA LEU A 40 -3.59 -3.12 2.69
C LEU A 40 -3.46 -1.79 3.43
N VAL A 41 -2.52 -1.73 4.38
CA VAL A 41 -2.18 -0.53 5.17
C VAL A 41 -0.67 -0.26 5.02
N ASP A 42 -0.25 0.13 3.82
CA ASP A 42 1.16 0.16 3.41
C ASP A 42 1.61 1.51 2.80
N GLY A 43 0.81 2.55 3.01
CA GLY A 43 1.04 3.88 2.44
C GLY A 43 1.00 3.95 0.91
N GLY A 44 0.43 2.93 0.25
CA GLY A 44 0.27 2.84 -1.21
C GLY A 44 1.41 2.10 -1.92
N THR A 45 2.31 1.45 -1.17
CA THR A 45 3.52 0.81 -1.72
C THR A 45 3.17 -0.29 -2.72
N THR A 46 2.21 -1.16 -2.40
CA THR A 46 1.79 -2.28 -3.27
C THR A 46 1.16 -1.77 -4.56
N ALA A 47 0.30 -0.75 -4.46
CA ALA A 47 -0.32 -0.14 -5.63
C ALA A 47 0.74 0.51 -6.54
N ASN A 48 1.72 1.20 -5.96
CA ASN A 48 2.80 1.83 -6.71
C ASN A 48 3.76 0.81 -7.35
N MET A 49 4.06 -0.30 -6.67
CA MET A 49 4.91 -1.36 -7.22
C MET A 49 4.34 -1.92 -8.52
N SER A 50 3.04 -2.20 -8.56
CA SER A 50 2.36 -2.66 -9.78
C SER A 50 2.44 -1.66 -10.94
N ARG A 51 2.63 -0.37 -10.65
CA ARG A 51 2.83 0.68 -11.67
C ARG A 51 4.27 0.72 -12.16
N ILE A 52 5.26 0.48 -11.30
CA ILE A 52 6.68 0.39 -11.69
C ILE A 52 6.90 -0.82 -12.61
N GLU A 53 6.32 -1.98 -12.29
CA GLU A 53 6.42 -3.19 -13.11
C GLU A 53 5.81 -3.00 -14.52
N ARG A 54 4.65 -2.33 -14.60
CA ARG A 54 4.01 -2.00 -15.88
C ARG A 54 4.72 -0.89 -16.66
N GLY A 55 5.31 0.08 -15.97
CA GLY A 55 6.10 1.16 -16.58
C GLY A 55 7.43 0.68 -17.13
N SER A 56 8.02 -0.37 -16.56
CA SER A 56 9.28 -0.98 -17.01
C SER A 56 9.18 -1.63 -18.39
N MET A 57 7.96 -1.91 -18.88
CA MET A 57 7.72 -2.42 -20.25
C MET A 57 7.65 -1.30 -21.31
N PHE A 58 7.61 -0.03 -20.89
CA PHE A 58 7.43 1.13 -21.77
C PHE A 58 8.62 2.11 -21.76
N VAL A 59 9.79 1.68 -21.27
CA VAL A 59 11.03 2.47 -21.36
C VAL A 59 12.05 1.75 -22.25
N SER A 60 11.74 1.66 -23.54
CA SER A 60 12.72 1.59 -24.62
C SER A 60 12.02 1.85 -25.95
N PHE A 61 12.06 3.11 -26.41
CA PHE A 61 12.24 3.51 -27.81
C PHE A 61 12.24 5.05 -27.84
N SER A 62 13.40 5.66 -27.63
CA SER A 62 13.74 6.90 -28.34
C SER A 62 15.24 7.21 -28.23
N THR A 63 15.86 7.31 -29.41
CA THR A 63 17.28 7.55 -29.75
C THR A 63 18.17 6.32 -29.76
#